data_AF-A0A379UYQ8-F1
#
_entry.id   AF-A0A379UYQ8-F1
#
_cell.length_a   1.000
_cell.length_b   1.000
_cell.length_c   1.000
_cell.angle_alpha   90.00
_cell.angle_beta   90.00
_cell.angle_gamma   90.00
#
_symmetry.space_group_name_H-M   'P 1'
#
loop_
_entity.id
_entity.type
_entity.pdbx_description
1 polymer ?
#
loop_
_entity_poly.entity_id
_entity_poly.type
_entity_poly.pdbx_seq_one_letter_code
_entity_poly.pdbx_strand_id
1 'polypeptide(L)'
;MVRAMRAMGVDYAAEYLQRFGFPAQNIVHTESLALGSASFTPMQVARGYAVMANGGFLIDPYFISKIENDQGGVIFEAKPKIACPECDIPVIYGNTQKSDVLENTNVEEVAVSQEQQNSAVPMPELEQANQALVAQTARRNTRRM
;
A
#
# COMPACT_ATOMS: atom_id res chain seq x y z
N MET A 1 -15.32 12.47 -9.79
CA MET A 1 -14.76 11.21 -9.24
C MET A 1 -15.16 9.99 -10.05
N VAL A 2 -16.45 9.73 -10.30
CA VAL A 2 -16.92 8.56 -11.09
C VAL A 2 -16.32 8.48 -12.51
N ARG A 3 -16.24 9.60 -13.26
CA ARG A 3 -15.60 9.59 -14.59
C ARG A 3 -14.11 9.21 -14.55
N ALA A 4 -13.40 9.61 -13.49
CA ALA A 4 -12.01 9.21 -13.30
C ALA A 4 -11.91 7.71 -12.98
N MET A 5 -12.84 7.18 -12.18
CA MET A 5 -12.97 5.74 -11.90
C MET A 5 -13.21 4.93 -13.17
N ARG A 6 -14.10 5.39 -14.07
CA ARG A 6 -14.34 4.73 -15.38
C ARG A 6 -13.09 4.75 -16.24
N ALA A 7 -12.41 5.90 -16.33
CA ALA A 7 -11.18 6.02 -17.11
C ALA A 7 -10.05 5.14 -16.57
N MET A 8 -9.90 4.98 -15.26
CA MET A 8 -8.88 4.09 -14.67
C MET A 8 -9.29 2.61 -14.70
N GLY A 9 -10.58 2.29 -14.71
CA GLY A 9 -11.12 0.95 -14.51
C GLY A 9 -11.38 0.64 -13.03
N VAL A 10 -12.57 0.07 -12.75
CA VAL A 10 -13.02 -0.21 -11.38
C VAL A 10 -12.13 -1.26 -10.70
N ASP A 11 -11.80 -2.33 -11.41
CA ASP A 11 -10.97 -3.42 -10.86
C ASP A 11 -9.56 -2.95 -10.53
N TYR A 12 -8.94 -2.19 -11.44
CA TYR A 12 -7.64 -1.58 -11.20
C TYR A 12 -7.65 -0.70 -9.97
N ALA A 13 -8.66 0.16 -9.80
CA ALA A 13 -8.77 1.02 -8.63
C ALA A 13 -8.95 0.22 -7.34
N ALA A 14 -9.79 -0.82 -7.36
CA ALA A 14 -10.06 -1.68 -6.22
C ALA A 14 -8.80 -2.45 -5.77
N GLU A 15 -8.04 -3.00 -6.72
CA GLU A 15 -6.76 -3.66 -6.44
C GLU A 15 -5.69 -2.67 -5.96
N TYR A 16 -5.64 -1.47 -6.54
CA TYR A 16 -4.67 -0.45 -6.17
C TYR A 16 -4.86 0.03 -4.72
N LEU A 17 -6.11 0.13 -4.25
CA LEU A 17 -6.41 0.48 -2.86
C LEU A 17 -5.81 -0.49 -1.84
N GLN A 18 -5.63 -1.76 -2.19
CA GLN A 18 -5.02 -2.75 -1.29
C GLN A 18 -3.57 -2.38 -0.94
N ARG A 19 -2.87 -1.64 -1.80
CA ARG A 19 -1.50 -1.15 -1.55
C ARG A 19 -1.42 -0.13 -0.41
N PHE A 20 -2.53 0.53 -0.09
CA PHE A 20 -2.63 1.44 1.06
C PHE A 20 -2.93 0.68 2.37
N GLY A 21 -3.00 -0.65 2.33
CA GLY A 21 -3.29 -1.49 3.50
C GLY A 21 -4.78 -1.65 3.80
N PHE A 22 -5.66 -1.34 2.83
CA PHE A 22 -7.09 -1.59 2.93
C PHE A 22 -7.41 -3.07 2.64
N PRO A 23 -8.25 -3.72 3.46
CA PRO A 23 -8.60 -5.12 3.27
C PRO A 23 -9.48 -5.32 2.03
N ALA A 24 -9.10 -6.26 1.16
CA ALA A 24 -9.83 -6.54 -0.08
C ALA A 24 -11.31 -6.89 0.15
N GLN A 25 -11.63 -7.61 1.23
CA GLN A 25 -13.00 -7.98 1.55
C GLN A 25 -13.95 -6.80 1.82
N ASN A 26 -13.40 -5.60 2.11
CA ASN A 26 -14.20 -4.41 2.35
C ASN A 26 -14.35 -3.53 1.10
N ILE A 27 -13.72 -3.92 -0.02
CA ILE A 27 -13.70 -3.15 -1.26
C ILE A 27 -14.67 -3.81 -2.25
N VAL A 28 -15.74 -3.08 -2.58
CA VAL A 28 -16.70 -3.51 -3.59
C VAL A 28 -16.27 -2.96 -4.95
N HIS A 29 -16.22 -3.84 -5.95
CA HIS A 29 -15.80 -3.53 -7.33
C HIS A 29 -16.94 -2.85 -8.10
N THR A 30 -17.31 -1.64 -7.67
CA THR A 30 -18.34 -0.83 -8.34
C THR A 30 -17.91 0.62 -8.44
N GLU A 31 -18.52 1.38 -9.34
CA GLU A 31 -18.25 2.81 -9.50
C GLU A 31 -18.54 3.64 -8.24
N SER A 32 -19.38 3.13 -7.33
CA SER A 32 -19.66 3.77 -6.04
C SER A 32 -18.43 3.83 -5.13
N LEU A 33 -17.40 3.02 -5.38
CA LEU A 33 -16.11 3.13 -4.70
C LEU A 33 -15.52 4.54 -4.83
N ALA A 34 -15.75 5.20 -5.96
CA ALA A 34 -15.34 6.58 -6.21
C ALA A 34 -16.00 7.59 -5.25
N LEU A 35 -17.10 7.22 -4.60
CA LEU A 35 -17.83 8.03 -3.63
C LEU A 35 -17.55 7.61 -2.18
N GLY A 36 -16.65 6.63 -1.97
CA GLY A 36 -16.32 6.14 -0.63
C GLY A 36 -17.33 5.15 -0.06
N SER A 37 -17.97 4.32 -0.90
CA SER A 37 -18.91 3.29 -0.42
C SER A 37 -18.26 2.16 0.40
N ALA A 38 -16.92 2.08 0.42
CA ALA A 38 -16.18 1.11 1.22
C ALA A 38 -16.12 1.52 2.70
N SER A 39 -16.24 0.55 3.59
CA SER A 39 -16.19 0.77 5.04
C SER A 39 -14.84 0.39 5.62
N PHE A 40 -14.17 1.34 6.26
CA PHE A 40 -12.87 1.15 6.91
C PHE A 40 -12.87 1.69 8.34
N THR A 41 -11.99 1.16 9.18
CA THR A 41 -11.78 1.71 10.52
C THR A 41 -11.01 3.03 10.43
N PRO A 42 -11.18 3.97 11.37
CA PRO A 42 -10.40 5.21 11.41
C PRO A 42 -8.89 4.95 11.39
N MET A 43 -8.46 3.86 12.04
CA MET A 43 -7.07 3.43 12.09
C MET A 43 -6.56 3.04 10.68
N GLN A 44 -7.35 2.27 9.91
CA GLN A 44 -7.00 1.92 8.53
C GLN A 44 -6.90 3.16 7.63
N VAL A 45 -7.82 4.10 7.77
CA VAL A 45 -7.79 5.37 7.01
C VAL A 45 -6.54 6.18 7.35
N ALA A 46 -6.21 6.31 8.64
CA ALA A 46 -4.98 6.99 9.08
C ALA A 46 -3.72 6.33 8.53
N ARG A 47 -3.66 4.99 8.56
CA ARG A 47 -2.57 4.20 7.96
C ARG A 47 -2.44 4.44 6.46
N GLY A 48 -3.56 4.45 5.72
CA GLY A 48 -3.57 4.71 4.29
C GLY A 48 -3.11 6.14 3.96
N TYR A 49 -3.57 7.14 4.72
CA TYR A 49 -3.12 8.53 4.57
C TYR A 49 -1.63 8.71 4.87
N ALA A 50 -1.07 7.95 5.81
CA ALA A 50 0.35 8.02 6.16
C ALA A 50 1.27 7.67 4.98
N VAL A 51 0.82 6.82 4.05
CA VAL A 51 1.57 6.49 2.82
C VAL A 51 1.86 7.76 2.02
N MET A 52 0.88 8.67 1.88
CA MET A 52 1.08 9.93 1.16
C MET A 52 2.01 10.89 1.93
N ALA A 53 1.89 10.94 3.25
CA ALA A 53 2.70 11.85 4.08
C ALA A 53 4.17 11.43 4.17
N ASN A 54 4.44 10.11 4.17
CA ASN A 54 5.76 9.57 4.47
C ASN A 54 6.58 9.20 3.22
N GLY A 55 6.12 9.57 2.02
CA GLY A 55 6.85 9.33 0.77
C GLY A 55 6.58 7.99 0.09
N GLY A 56 5.42 7.36 0.34
CA GLY A 56 4.99 6.12 -0.33
C GLY A 56 5.19 4.84 0.48
N PHE A 57 5.61 4.94 1.74
CA PHE A 57 5.85 3.79 2.61
C PHE A 57 4.62 3.39 3.43
N LEU A 58 4.22 2.13 3.32
CA LEU A 58 3.19 1.55 4.18
C LEU A 58 3.79 1.18 5.54
N ILE A 59 3.29 1.82 6.59
CA ILE A 59 3.72 1.58 7.97
C ILE A 59 2.72 0.68 8.71
N ASP A 60 3.20 -0.01 9.74
CA ASP A 60 2.38 -0.82 10.64
C ASP A 60 2.17 -0.05 11.95
N PRO A 61 0.96 0.52 12.18
CA PRO A 61 0.68 1.24 13.40
C PRO A 61 0.72 0.31 14.61
N TYR A 62 1.38 0.76 15.67
CA TYR A 62 1.61 0.02 16.90
C TYR A 62 1.40 0.95 18.10
N PHE A 63 1.07 0.36 19.24
CA PHE A 63 0.78 1.12 20.47
C PHE A 63 1.79 0.84 21.60
N ILE A 64 2.27 -0.40 21.70
CA ILE A 64 3.20 -0.82 22.74
C ILE A 64 4.63 -0.52 22.28
N SER A 65 5.32 0.41 22.93
CA SER A 65 6.73 0.70 22.66
C SER A 65 7.67 -0.19 23.47
N LYS A 66 7.34 -0.43 24.75
CA LYS A 66 8.20 -1.14 25.70
C LYS A 66 7.36 -1.84 26.76
N ILE A 67 7.82 -3.01 27.22
CA ILE A 67 7.28 -3.72 28.38
C ILE A 67 8.43 -3.95 29.36
N GLU A 68 8.23 -3.58 30.61
CA GLU A 68 9.20 -3.71 31.69
C GLU A 68 8.62 -4.54 32.83
N ASN A 69 9.49 -5.21 33.60
CA ASN A 69 9.10 -5.84 34.86
C ASN A 69 9.11 -4.82 36.02
N ASP A 70 8.65 -5.26 37.18
CA ASP A 70 8.65 -4.50 38.45
C ASP A 70 10.04 -4.05 38.91
N GLN A 71 11.08 -4.78 38.50
CA GLN A 71 12.49 -4.48 38.78
C GLN A 71 13.14 -3.53 37.75
N GLY A 72 12.40 -3.03 36.75
CA GLY A 72 12.90 -2.14 35.69
C GLY A 72 13.66 -2.83 34.54
N GLY A 73 13.64 -4.17 34.49
CA GLY A 73 14.18 -4.97 33.39
C GLY A 73 13.25 -4.96 32.18
N VAL A 74 13.81 -4.69 30.99
CA VAL A 74 13.06 -4.65 29.72
C VAL A 74 12.76 -6.07 29.24
N ILE A 75 11.48 -6.40 29.11
CA ILE A 75 10.99 -7.69 28.58
C ILE A 75 10.78 -7.61 27.07
N PHE A 76 10.29 -6.47 26.60
CA PHE A 76 9.98 -6.26 25.18
C PHE A 76 10.25 -4.81 24.80
N GLU A 77 10.74 -4.61 23.58
CA GLU A 77 10.92 -3.30 22.96
C GLU A 77 10.54 -3.41 21.48
N ALA A 78 9.63 -2.54 21.02
CA ALA A 78 9.13 -2.57 19.65
C ALA A 78 10.20 -2.08 18.67
N LYS A 79 10.37 -2.81 17.57
CA LYS A 79 11.23 -2.44 16.43
C LYS A 79 10.36 -2.25 15.18
N PRO A 80 9.64 -1.12 15.06
CA PRO A 80 8.72 -0.89 13.95
C PRO A 80 9.47 -0.65 12.63
N LYS A 81 8.76 -0.86 11.52
CA LYS A 81 9.24 -0.44 10.20
C LYS A 81 9.09 1.07 10.09
N ILE A 82 10.19 1.76 9.79
CA ILE A 82 10.24 3.23 9.69
C ILE A 82 10.32 3.61 8.21
N ALA A 83 9.55 4.62 7.80
CA ALA A 83 9.66 5.19 6.46
C ALA A 83 11.00 5.91 6.31
N CYS A 84 11.67 5.71 5.17
CA CYS A 84 12.94 6.36 4.88
C CYS A 84 12.81 7.26 3.65
N PRO A 85 12.56 8.57 3.81
CA PRO A 85 12.37 9.49 2.68
C PRO A 85 13.61 9.64 1.80
N GLU A 86 14.80 9.47 2.39
CA GLU A 86 16.08 9.62 1.70
C GLU A 86 16.61 8.31 1.09
N CYS A 87 15.91 7.20 1.30
CA CYS A 87 16.32 5.91 0.76
C CYS A 87 15.80 5.75 -0.67
N ASP A 88 16.70 5.58 -1.63
CA ASP A 88 16.36 5.21 -3.00
C ASP A 88 16.14 3.69 -3.08
N ILE A 89 14.92 3.25 -2.74
CA ILE A 89 14.51 1.84 -2.71
C ILE A 89 13.60 1.61 -3.92
N PRO A 90 13.89 0.62 -4.79
CA PRO A 90 13.06 0.32 -5.94
C PRO A 90 11.66 -0.11 -5.50
N VAL A 91 10.64 0.41 -6.19
CA VAL A 91 9.25 -0.02 -5.98
C VAL A 91 9.13 -1.52 -6.26
N ILE A 92 8.67 -2.27 -5.25
CA ILE A 92 8.57 -3.74 -5.31
C ILE A 92 7.34 -4.19 -6.11
N TYR A 93 6.39 -3.28 -6.34
CA TYR A 93 5.25 -3.52 -7.20
C TYR A 93 5.73 -3.40 -8.65
N GLY A 94 5.76 -4.52 -9.37
CA GLY A 94 6.01 -4.53 -10.81
C GLY A 94 5.01 -3.66 -11.59
N ASN A 95 5.20 -3.55 -12.90
CA ASN A 95 4.31 -2.77 -13.74
C ASN A 95 2.86 -3.28 -13.56
N THR A 96 1.99 -2.39 -13.09
CA THR A 96 0.56 -2.70 -12.98
C THR A 96 -0.02 -2.55 -14.37
N GLN A 97 -0.59 -3.62 -14.92
CA GLN A 97 -1.20 -3.54 -16.25
C GLN A 97 -2.30 -2.47 -16.21
N LYS A 98 -2.15 -1.46 -17.07
CA LYS A 98 -3.14 -0.40 -17.22
C LYS A 98 -4.40 -1.07 -17.78
N SER A 99 -5.56 -0.79 -17.20
CA SER A 99 -6.84 -1.28 -17.72
C SER A 99 -6.99 -0.85 -19.18
N ASP A 100 -7.38 -1.81 -20.03
CA ASP A 100 -7.60 -1.65 -21.48
C ASP A 100 -8.68 -0.59 -21.83
N VAL A 101 -9.41 -0.12 -20.81
CA VAL A 101 -10.44 0.93 -20.91
C VAL A 101 -9.86 2.29 -21.31
N LEU A 102 -8.54 2.50 -21.19
CA LEU A 102 -7.90 3.72 -21.69
C LEU A 102 -7.68 3.73 -23.21
N GLU A 103 -7.85 2.60 -23.89
CA GLU A 103 -7.79 2.53 -25.36
C GLU A 103 -9.16 2.73 -26.03
N ASN A 104 -10.26 2.53 -25.29
CA ASN A 104 -11.63 2.65 -25.82
C ASN A 104 -12.32 3.94 -25.36
N THR A 105 -12.61 4.84 -26.30
CA THR A 105 -13.18 6.19 -26.11
C THR A 105 -14.62 6.25 -25.54
N ASN A 106 -15.19 5.14 -25.03
CA ASN A 106 -16.58 5.10 -24.57
C ASN A 106 -16.69 5.15 -23.03
N VAL A 107 -16.81 6.38 -22.50
CA VAL A 107 -16.98 6.71 -21.06
C VAL A 107 -18.39 6.44 -20.50
N GLU A 108 -19.28 5.87 -21.31
CA GLU A 108 -20.73 5.81 -21.05
C GLU A 108 -21.23 4.43 -20.60
N GLU A 109 -20.42 3.38 -20.73
CA GLU A 109 -20.80 2.04 -20.30
C GLU A 109 -20.56 1.86 -18.80
N VAL A 110 -21.60 1.48 -18.06
CA VAL A 110 -21.52 1.16 -16.63
C VAL A 110 -20.90 -0.23 -16.52
N ALA A 111 -19.60 -0.28 -16.28
CA ALA A 111 -18.88 -1.54 -16.11
C ALA A 111 -19.29 -2.18 -14.77
N VAL A 112 -20.10 -3.24 -14.84
CA VAL A 112 -20.24 -4.20 -13.75
C VAL A 112 -19.17 -5.26 -13.98
N SER A 113 -18.23 -5.38 -13.05
CA SER A 113 -17.13 -6.34 -13.10
C SER A 113 -17.70 -7.76 -13.26
N GLN A 114 -17.35 -8.43 -14.36
CA GLN A 114 -17.55 -9.88 -14.49
C GLN A 114 -16.64 -10.56 -13.46
N GLU A 115 -17.16 -11.56 -12.73
CA GLU A 115 -16.40 -12.36 -11.78
C GLU A 115 -15.30 -13.18 -12.51
N GLN A 116 -14.21 -12.52 -12.88
CA GLN A 116 -12.98 -13.22 -13.17
C GLN A 116 -12.25 -13.41 -11.85
N GLN A 117 -12.34 -14.63 -11.33
CA GLN A 117 -11.34 -15.17 -10.41
C GLN A 117 -9.97 -14.85 -10.99
N ASN A 118 -9.20 -13.96 -10.37
CA ASN A 118 -7.75 -14.09 -10.49
C ASN A 118 -6.95 -13.45 -9.37
N SER A 119 -6.13 -14.35 -8.81
CA SER A 119 -4.75 -14.19 -8.41
C SER A 119 -4.47 -13.10 -7.40
N ALA A 120 -4.40 -13.52 -6.13
CA ALA A 120 -3.81 -12.77 -5.03
C ALA A 120 -2.67 -11.90 -5.54
N VAL A 121 -2.83 -10.58 -5.43
CA VAL A 121 -1.73 -9.63 -5.59
C VAL A 121 -0.59 -10.20 -4.76
N PRO A 122 0.60 -10.46 -5.33
CA PRO A 122 1.69 -11.01 -4.56
C PRO A 122 1.93 -10.08 -3.38
N MET A 123 1.63 -10.54 -2.16
CA MET A 123 2.19 -9.90 -0.97
C MET A 123 3.69 -10.09 -1.12
N PRO A 124 4.47 -9.02 -1.34
CA PRO A 124 5.91 -9.18 -1.46
C PRO A 124 6.42 -9.76 -0.14
N GLU A 125 7.13 -10.89 -0.18
CA GLU A 125 7.88 -11.38 0.97
C GLU A 125 8.92 -10.31 1.33
N LEU A 126 8.64 -9.57 2.42
CA LEU A 126 9.40 -8.39 2.86
C LEU A 126 10.85 -8.69 3.27
N GLU A 127 11.24 -9.96 3.32
CA GLU A 127 12.47 -10.40 3.97
C GLU A 127 13.68 -10.44 3.03
N GLN A 128 13.48 -10.68 1.72
CA GLN A 128 14.61 -10.88 0.78
C GLN A 128 15.09 -9.58 0.08
N ALA A 129 14.23 -8.60 -0.12
CA ALA A 129 14.61 -7.34 -0.79
C ALA A 129 15.41 -6.38 0.13
N ASN A 130 15.29 -6.55 1.45
CA ASN A 130 15.71 -5.54 2.43
C ASN A 130 17.21 -5.61 2.81
N GLN A 131 17.86 -6.76 2.82
CA GLN A 131 19.21 -6.83 3.42
C GLN A 131 20.34 -6.48 2.46
N ALA A 132 20.31 -7.01 1.23
CA ALA A 132 21.39 -6.81 0.27
C ALA A 132 21.40 -5.41 -0.34
N LEU A 133 20.23 -4.81 -0.57
CA LEU A 133 20.11 -3.51 -1.24
C LEU A 133 20.37 -2.34 -0.27
N VAL A 134 19.85 -2.42 0.96
CA VAL A 134 20.10 -1.44 2.04
C VAL A 134 21.58 -1.40 2.42
N ALA A 135 22.27 -2.55 2.44
CA ALA A 135 23.70 -2.61 2.70
C ALA A 135 24.56 -1.93 1.61
N GLN A 136 24.07 -1.88 0.36
CA GLN A 136 24.77 -1.25 -0.77
C GLN A 136 24.57 0.27 -0.81
N THR A 137 23.37 0.76 -0.50
CA THR A 137 23.08 2.21 -0.42
C THR A 137 23.75 2.87 0.79
N ALA A 138 23.80 2.19 1.95
CA ALA A 138 24.52 2.69 3.14
C ALA A 138 26.04 2.89 2.90
N ARG A 139 26.65 2.07 2.03
CA ARG A 139 28.07 2.19 1.65
C ARG A 139 28.35 3.32 0.64
N ARG A 140 27.34 3.81 -0.10
CA ARG A 140 27.52 4.93 -1.06
C ARG A 140 27.54 6.29 -0.37
N ASN A 141 26.78 6.48 0.70
CA ASN A 141 26.71 7.78 1.40
C ASN A 141 27.90 8.06 2.33
N THR A 142 28.63 7.05 2.80
CA THR A 142 29.84 7.22 3.65
C THR A 142 31.11 7.61 2.88
N ARG A 143 31.05 7.73 1.55
CA ARG A 143 32.17 8.14 0.70
C ARG A 143 32.08 9.59 0.20
N ARG A 144 31.07 10.34 0.66
CA ARG A 144 30.79 11.74 0.26
C ARG A 144 30.86 12.75 1.42
N MET A 145 31.57 12.43 2.49
CA MET A 145 31.96 13.37 3.55
C MET A 145 33.48 13.41 3.69
#